data_AF-A0A357F4X7-F1
#
_entry.id   AF-A0A357F4X7-F1
#
_cell.length_a   1.000
_cell.length_b   1.000
_cell.length_c   1.000
_cell.angle_alpha   90.00
_cell.angle_beta   90.00
_cell.angle_gamma   90.00
#
_symmetry.space_group_name_H-M   'P 1'
#
loop_
_entity.id
_entity.type
_entity.pdbx_description
1 polymer ?
#
loop_
_entity_poly.entity_id
_entity_poly.type
_entity_poly.pdbx_seq_one_letter_code
_entity_poly.pdbx_strand_id
1 'polypeptide(L)'
;MIHCQKCGNVNDDQSQFCRFCGNRIAIPRSVGTEFHPPRPYAWKTDEYQTQSEARRFPQSPGIPQLNRPQGFHQPVYSGPRDLAGNYKCPYCGTSYLPLRERRISTAGWVTFALLLIFTFIFFWIGLLIKEDVMICPVCRNRVM
;
A
#
# COMPACT_ATOMS: atom_id res chain seq x y z
N MET A 1 13.85 27.98 25.56
CA MET A 1 15.05 28.18 24.73
C MET A 1 16.18 27.29 25.26
N ILE A 2 16.93 26.59 24.38
CA ILE A 2 18.00 25.65 24.76
C ILE A 2 19.36 26.09 24.20
N HIS A 3 20.42 26.01 25.02
CA HIS A 3 21.77 26.37 24.59
C HIS A 3 22.50 25.19 23.96
N CYS A 4 23.22 25.44 22.86
CA CYS A 4 24.06 24.41 22.25
C CYS A 4 25.33 24.18 23.06
N GLN A 5 25.55 22.95 23.51
CA GLN A 5 26.75 22.52 24.25
C GLN A 5 28.06 22.67 23.44
N LYS A 6 27.99 22.80 22.11
CA LYS A 6 29.18 22.90 21.24
C LYS A 6 29.57 24.33 20.87
N CYS A 7 28.59 25.22 20.65
CA CYS A 7 28.86 26.58 20.19
C CYS A 7 28.30 27.70 21.08
N GLY A 8 27.56 27.36 22.14
CA GLY A 8 26.98 28.32 23.09
C GLY A 8 25.76 29.09 22.59
N ASN A 9 25.46 29.07 21.29
CA ASN A 9 24.31 29.78 20.73
C ASN A 9 22.97 29.21 21.21
N VAL A 10 21.99 30.11 21.34
CA VAL A 10 20.62 29.81 21.76
C VAL A 10 19.81 29.27 20.59
N ASN A 11 19.00 28.24 20.84
CA ASN A 11 18.10 27.65 19.86
C ASN A 11 16.70 27.41 20.44
N ASP A 12 15.73 27.13 19.57
CA ASP A 12 14.36 26.77 19.97
C ASP A 12 14.33 25.42 20.69
N ASP A 13 13.41 25.26 21.65
CA ASP A 13 13.32 24.06 22.51
C ASP A 13 12.99 22.77 21.76
N GLN A 14 12.37 22.88 20.59
CA GLN A 14 12.02 21.74 19.74
C GLN A 14 13.07 21.44 18.67
N SER A 15 14.17 22.20 18.61
CA SER A 15 15.20 22.02 17.59
C SER A 15 16.07 20.80 17.89
N GLN A 16 15.99 19.77 17.05
CA GLN A 16 16.83 18.57 17.17
C GLN A 16 18.32 18.85 16.85
N PHE A 17 18.60 19.92 16.11
CA PHE A 17 19.94 20.32 15.68
C PHE A 17 20.16 21.81 15.87
N CYS A 18 21.40 22.21 16.19
CA CYS A 18 21.79 23.61 16.29
C CYS A 18 21.83 24.26 14.91
N ARG A 19 21.11 25.38 14.74
CA ARG A 19 21.06 26.14 13.48
C ARG A 19 22.39 26.78 13.07
N PHE A 20 23.33 26.92 14.01
CA PHE A 20 24.61 27.60 13.79
C PHE A 20 25.78 26.65 13.56
N CYS A 21 25.86 25.54 14.29
CA CYS A 21 26.98 24.59 14.20
C CYS A 21 26.59 23.19 13.69
N GLY A 22 25.30 22.94 13.45
CA GLY A 22 24.78 21.66 12.98
C GLY A 22 24.79 20.53 14.02
N ASN A 23 25.30 20.76 15.23
CA ASN A 23 25.41 19.70 16.23
C ASN A 23 24.03 19.30 16.78
N ARG A 24 23.85 18.00 17.07
CA ARG A 24 22.60 17.49 17.64
C ARG A 24 22.43 18.00 19.07
N ILE A 25 21.26 18.53 19.38
CA ILE A 25 20.91 18.95 20.74
C ILE A 25 20.16 17.78 21.37
N ALA A 26 20.66 17.27 22.49
CA ALA A 26 20.02 16.18 23.22
C ALA A 26 18.76 16.71 23.92
N ILE A 27 17.63 16.69 23.22
CA ILE A 27 16.34 16.99 23.83
C ILE A 27 16.00 15.82 24.77
N PRO A 28 15.81 16.04 26.09
CA PRO A 28 15.25 15.01 26.94
C PRO A 28 13.84 14.69 26.42
N ARG A 29 13.65 13.48 25.90
CA ARG A 29 12.34 12.96 25.50
C ARG A 29 11.49 12.81 26.76
N SER A 30 10.77 13.87 27.15
CA SER A 30 9.72 13.77 28.14
C SER A 30 8.47 13.17 27.49
N VAL A 31 7.80 12.33 28.27
CA VAL A 31 6.54 11.61 28.03
C VAL A 31 6.72 10.26 27.34
N GLY A 32 6.87 9.23 28.19
CA GLY A 32 6.79 7.84 27.82
C GLY A 32 5.48 7.56 27.09
N THR A 33 5.61 7.24 25.81
CA THR A 33 4.54 6.57 25.08
C THR A 33 4.50 5.16 25.64
N GLU A 34 3.56 4.88 26.52
CA GLU A 34 3.28 3.54 27.04
C GLU A 34 3.01 2.62 25.85
N PHE A 35 4.01 1.81 25.51
CA PHE A 35 3.95 0.89 24.39
C PHE A 35 2.97 -0.24 24.74
N HIS A 36 1.74 -0.13 24.26
CA HIS A 36 0.85 -1.28 24.19
C HIS A 36 1.23 -2.11 22.96
N PRO A 37 1.72 -3.35 23.12
CA PRO A 37 2.01 -4.20 21.98
C PRO A 37 0.71 -4.44 21.19
N PRO A 38 0.76 -4.44 19.85
CA PRO A 38 -0.39 -4.85 19.05
C PRO A 38 -0.76 -6.28 19.41
N ARG A 39 -2.07 -6.56 19.52
CA ARG A 39 -2.57 -7.90 19.81
C ARG A 39 -1.96 -8.88 18.79
N PRO A 40 -1.36 -10.00 19.23
CA PRO A 40 -0.84 -10.99 18.31
C PRO A 40 -1.98 -11.46 17.40
N TYR A 41 -1.72 -11.39 16.10
CA TYR A 41 -2.52 -11.85 14.96
C TYR A 41 -3.78 -12.64 15.33
N ALA A 42 -4.92 -12.06 14.94
CA ALA A 42 -6.29 -12.56 15.13
C ALA A 42 -6.62 -13.76 14.23
N TRP A 43 -5.86 -14.85 14.33
CA TRP A 43 -6.27 -16.13 13.70
C TRP A 43 -7.30 -16.89 14.55
N LYS A 44 -7.68 -16.33 15.71
CA LYS A 44 -8.46 -17.03 16.74
C LYS A 44 -9.53 -16.18 17.42
N THR A 45 -10.10 -15.20 16.71
CA THR A 45 -11.32 -14.52 17.18
C THR A 45 -12.45 -14.69 16.19
N ASP A 46 -13.56 -15.25 16.66
CA ASP A 46 -14.86 -15.33 15.98
C ASP A 46 -15.52 -13.94 15.83
N GLU A 47 -14.73 -12.86 15.88
CA GLU A 47 -15.17 -11.46 15.75
C GLU A 47 -15.69 -11.13 14.33
N TYR A 48 -15.54 -12.06 13.38
CA TYR A 48 -16.17 -12.02 12.06
C TYR A 48 -17.54 -12.70 11.99
N GLN A 49 -18.28 -12.78 13.11
CA GLN A 49 -19.72 -12.96 13.00
C GLN A 49 -20.34 -11.64 12.54
N THR A 50 -20.53 -11.49 11.24
CA THR A 50 -21.16 -10.32 10.64
C THR A 50 -22.56 -10.12 11.22
N GLN A 51 -22.73 -9.23 12.20
CA GLN A 51 -24.04 -8.63 12.42
C GLN A 51 -24.37 -7.82 11.18
N SER A 52 -25.35 -8.30 10.43
CA SER A 52 -25.95 -7.64 9.27
C SER A 52 -26.76 -6.41 9.67
N GLU A 53 -26.19 -5.52 10.48
CA GLU A 53 -26.82 -4.27 10.88
C GLU A 53 -26.52 -3.23 9.79
N ALA A 54 -27.57 -2.80 9.08
CA ALA A 54 -27.47 -1.72 8.11
C ALA A 54 -26.90 -0.46 8.78
N ARG A 55 -25.72 -0.02 8.32
CA ARG A 55 -24.96 1.10 8.87
C ARG A 55 -25.81 2.38 8.86
N ARG A 56 -26.44 2.72 9.99
CA ARG A 56 -27.02 4.06 10.22
C ARG A 56 -25.87 5.02 10.51
N PHE A 57 -25.72 6.04 9.67
CA PHE A 57 -24.75 7.11 9.89
C PHE A 57 -25.21 7.99 11.06
N PRO A 58 -24.41 8.18 12.13
CA PRO A 58 -24.65 9.27 13.05
C PRO A 58 -24.26 10.58 12.37
N GLN A 59 -25.21 11.52 12.27
CA GLN A 59 -24.96 12.89 11.83
C GLN A 59 -23.98 13.54 12.81
N SER A 60 -22.78 13.87 12.32
CA SER A 60 -21.79 14.63 13.07
C SER A 60 -22.01 16.13 12.85
N PRO A 61 -21.90 16.98 13.89
CA PRO A 61 -22.06 18.42 13.72
C PRO A 61 -20.89 19.01 12.92
N GLY A 62 -21.23 19.98 12.08
CA GLY A 62 -20.42 20.46 10.97
C GLY A 62 -19.02 20.97 11.33
N ILE A 63 -18.05 20.58 10.51
CA ILE A 63 -16.72 21.19 10.42
C ILE A 63 -16.70 22.01 9.12
N PRO A 64 -16.31 23.29 9.12
CA PRO A 64 -16.23 24.07 7.90
C PRO A 64 -15.16 23.49 6.97
N GLN A 65 -15.56 23.18 5.74
CA GLN A 65 -14.67 22.69 4.69
C GLN A 65 -13.64 23.77 4.34
N LEU A 66 -12.39 23.55 4.77
CA LEU A 66 -11.26 24.28 4.22
C LEU A 66 -10.96 23.72 2.82
N ASN A 67 -11.17 24.60 1.85
CA ASN A 67 -10.99 24.40 0.42
C ASN A 67 -9.63 23.73 0.10
N ARG A 68 -9.62 22.43 -0.20
CA ARG A 68 -8.43 21.70 -0.63
C ARG A 68 -8.51 21.50 -2.15
N PRO A 69 -7.54 22.01 -2.94
CA PRO A 69 -7.58 21.88 -4.38
C PRO A 69 -7.50 20.40 -4.80
N GLN A 70 -8.36 20.04 -5.76
CA GLN A 70 -8.46 18.73 -6.40
C GLN A 70 -7.16 18.42 -7.16
N GLY A 71 -6.22 17.79 -6.47
CA GLY A 71 -4.98 17.28 -7.04
C GLY A 71 -4.98 15.75 -7.00
N PHE A 72 -5.07 15.15 -8.18
CA PHE A 72 -4.80 13.75 -8.52
C PHE A 72 -5.65 12.67 -7.85
N HIS A 73 -6.50 12.04 -8.67
CA HIS A 73 -7.07 10.72 -8.41
C HIS A 73 -5.93 9.71 -8.30
N GLN A 74 -5.43 9.47 -7.08
CA GLN A 74 -4.61 8.29 -6.84
C GLN A 74 -5.54 7.08 -6.76
N PRO A 75 -5.32 6.03 -7.57
CA PRO A 75 -6.02 4.77 -7.36
C PRO A 75 -5.60 4.22 -6.00
N VAL A 76 -6.56 4.12 -5.09
CA VAL A 76 -6.35 3.54 -3.76
C VAL A 76 -6.05 2.05 -3.94
N TYR A 77 -4.76 1.70 -3.88
CA TYR A 77 -4.29 0.33 -4.04
C TYR A 77 -4.16 -0.35 -2.67
N SER A 78 -4.98 -1.37 -2.43
CA SER A 78 -4.96 -2.22 -1.22
C SER A 78 -4.26 -3.55 -1.50
N GLY A 79 -2.96 -3.51 -1.85
CA GLY A 79 -2.16 -4.72 -2.03
C GLY A 79 -1.34 -5.12 -0.80
N PRO A 80 -0.80 -6.36 -0.78
CA PRO A 80 0.08 -6.85 0.29
C PRO A 80 1.28 -5.92 0.50
N ARG A 81 1.48 -5.47 1.74
CA ARG A 81 2.46 -4.43 2.09
C ARG A 81 3.91 -4.90 2.07
N ASP A 82 4.14 -6.21 1.92
CA ASP A 82 5.46 -6.81 2.07
C ASP A 82 6.38 -6.58 0.85
N LEU A 83 5.84 -6.15 -0.30
CA LEU A 83 6.61 -5.78 -1.51
C LEU A 83 6.80 -4.26 -1.68
N ALA A 84 6.19 -3.43 -0.83
CA ALA A 84 6.13 -1.99 -1.01
C ALA A 84 7.43 -1.24 -0.63
N GLY A 85 8.42 -1.93 -0.05
CA GLY A 85 9.60 -1.29 0.54
C GLY A 85 10.59 -0.69 -0.46
N ASN A 86 10.72 -1.25 -1.67
CA ASN A 86 11.65 -0.73 -2.69
C ASN A 86 11.37 -1.20 -4.13
N TYR A 87 10.11 -1.49 -4.47
CA TYR A 87 9.77 -1.85 -5.85
C TYR A 87 9.93 -0.64 -6.78
N LYS A 88 10.63 -0.82 -7.90
CA LYS A 88 10.72 0.14 -9.01
C LYS A 88 10.50 -0.59 -10.31
N CYS A 89 9.60 -0.08 -11.15
CA CYS A 89 9.37 -0.64 -12.48
C CYS A 89 10.65 -0.52 -13.35
N PRO A 90 11.13 -1.58 -14.00
CA PRO A 90 12.33 -1.54 -14.84
C PRO A 90 12.16 -0.67 -16.10
N TYR A 91 10.93 -0.45 -16.55
CA TYR A 91 10.67 0.30 -17.79
C TYR A 91 10.49 1.80 -17.57
N CYS A 92 9.78 2.20 -16.51
CA CYS A 92 9.46 3.62 -16.25
C CYS A 92 9.96 4.14 -14.90
N GLY A 93 10.61 3.30 -14.08
CA GLY A 93 11.15 3.69 -12.78
C GLY A 93 10.10 4.00 -11.71
N THR A 94 8.80 3.84 -12.02
CA THR A 94 7.74 4.16 -11.08
C THR A 94 7.75 3.22 -9.87
N SER A 95 7.46 3.78 -8.70
CA SER A 95 7.34 3.03 -7.44
C SER A 95 5.93 2.43 -7.24
N TYR A 96 5.01 2.61 -8.20
CA TYR A 96 3.69 2.00 -8.10
C TYR A 96 3.76 0.49 -8.28
N LEU A 97 3.10 -0.25 -7.39
CA LEU A 97 3.05 -1.70 -7.46
C LEU A 97 2.35 -2.16 -8.75
N PRO A 98 2.78 -3.29 -9.33
CA PRO A 98 2.15 -3.84 -10.52
C PRO A 98 0.71 -4.27 -10.22
N LEU A 99 -0.18 -3.99 -11.16
CA LEU A 99 -1.56 -4.46 -11.15
C LEU A 99 -1.60 -5.88 -11.72
N ARG A 100 -2.37 -6.75 -11.08
CA ARG A 100 -2.62 -8.11 -11.58
C ARG A 100 -3.80 -8.09 -12.55
N GLU A 101 -3.55 -8.39 -13.81
CA GLU A 101 -4.60 -8.52 -14.84
C GLU A 101 -4.76 -10.00 -15.22
N ARG A 102 -6.01 -10.48 -15.29
CA ARG A 102 -6.33 -11.85 -15.71
C ARG A 102 -6.44 -11.91 -17.23
N ARG A 103 -5.58 -12.70 -17.87
CA ARG A 103 -5.63 -12.97 -19.31
C ARG A 103 -5.72 -14.47 -19.58
N ILE A 104 -6.24 -14.85 -20.73
CA ILE A 104 -6.23 -16.26 -21.16
C ILE A 104 -4.76 -16.62 -21.44
N SER A 105 -4.28 -17.71 -20.83
CA SER A 105 -2.90 -18.15 -21.01
C SER A 105 -2.65 -18.60 -22.45
N THR A 106 -1.43 -18.43 -22.94
CA THR A 106 -0.99 -19.03 -24.20
C THR A 106 -1.14 -20.56 -24.16
N ALA A 107 -0.86 -21.18 -23.01
CA ALA A 107 -1.09 -22.61 -22.79
C ALA A 107 -2.58 -22.99 -22.85
N GLY A 108 -3.47 -22.11 -22.39
CA GLY A 108 -4.92 -22.28 -22.50
C GLY A 108 -5.38 -22.36 -23.97
N TRP A 109 -4.81 -21.54 -24.84
CA TRP A 109 -5.10 -21.59 -26.29
C TRP A 109 -4.59 -22.87 -26.95
N VAL A 110 -3.38 -23.31 -26.63
CA VAL A 110 -2.80 -24.53 -27.20
C VAL A 110 -3.59 -25.76 -26.75
N THR A 111 -3.93 -25.85 -25.47
CA THR A 111 -4.75 -26.94 -24.93
C THR A 111 -6.16 -26.93 -25.51
N PHE A 112 -6.77 -25.75 -25.68
CA PHE A 112 -8.06 -25.60 -26.37
C PHE A 112 -8.02 -26.16 -27.80
N ALA A 113 -7.00 -25.80 -28.59
CA ALA A 113 -6.87 -26.25 -29.96
C ALA A 113 -6.68 -27.78 -30.05
N LEU A 114 -5.81 -28.35 -29.19
CA LEU A 114 -5.59 -29.80 -29.16
C LEU A 114 -6.85 -30.56 -28.72
N LEU A 115 -7.53 -30.10 -27.67
CA LEU A 115 -8.75 -30.77 -27.19
C LEU A 115 -9.91 -30.64 -28.19
N LEU A 116 -10.04 -29.52 -28.89
CA LEU A 116 -11.06 -29.38 -29.94
C LEU A 116 -10.86 -30.41 -31.07
N ILE A 117 -9.61 -30.69 -31.44
CA ILE A 117 -9.30 -31.64 -32.51
C ILE A 117 -9.46 -33.10 -32.05
N PHE A 118 -8.97 -33.45 -30.86
CA PHE A 118 -8.90 -34.83 -30.40
C PHE A 118 -10.12 -35.28 -29.57
N THR A 119 -10.70 -34.38 -28.78
CA THR A 119 -11.67 -34.72 -27.74
C THR A 119 -12.66 -33.57 -27.55
N PHE A 120 -13.60 -33.42 -28.50
CA PHE A 120 -14.67 -32.41 -28.51
C PHE A 120 -15.45 -32.26 -27.17
N ILE A 121 -15.34 -33.22 -26.25
CA ILE A 121 -15.96 -33.21 -24.92
C ILE A 121 -15.23 -32.27 -23.92
N PHE A 122 -13.92 -32.04 -24.04
CA PHE A 122 -13.12 -31.34 -23.03
C PHE A 122 -12.70 -29.90 -23.38
N PHE A 123 -13.23 -29.35 -24.47
CA PHE A 123 -12.78 -28.05 -25.01
C PHE A 123 -12.96 -26.87 -24.03
N TRP A 124 -13.92 -26.94 -23.09
CA TRP A 124 -14.15 -25.88 -22.10
C TRP A 124 -13.05 -25.78 -21.03
N ILE A 125 -12.24 -26.83 -20.83
CA ILE A 125 -11.17 -26.83 -19.81
C ILE A 125 -10.04 -25.86 -20.19
N GLY A 126 -9.73 -25.74 -21.48
CA GLY A 126 -8.70 -24.81 -21.97
C GLY A 126 -9.05 -23.33 -21.70
N LEU A 127 -10.33 -23.00 -21.63
CA LEU A 127 -10.82 -21.63 -21.34
C LEU A 127 -10.79 -21.29 -19.84
N LEU A 128 -10.71 -22.30 -18.96
CA LEU A 128 -10.59 -22.11 -17.52
C LEU A 128 -9.17 -21.77 -17.06
N ILE A 129 -8.17 -22.05 -17.91
CA ILE A 129 -6.77 -21.69 -17.64
C ILE A 129 -6.60 -20.18 -17.87
N LYS A 130 -6.73 -19.43 -16.78
CA LYS A 130 -6.41 -18.01 -16.72
C LYS A 130 -5.05 -17.83 -16.06
N GLU A 131 -4.25 -16.99 -16.68
CA GLU A 131 -2.94 -16.62 -16.19
C GLU A 131 -3.01 -15.19 -15.63
N ASP A 132 -2.41 -15.02 -14.45
CA ASP A 132 -2.29 -13.73 -13.79
C ASP A 132 -1.00 -13.07 -14.27
N VAL A 133 -1.12 -12.00 -15.06
CA VAL A 133 0.03 -11.23 -15.55
C VAL A 133 0.16 -9.95 -14.75
N MET A 134 1.39 -9.60 -14.38
CA MET A 134 1.69 -8.39 -13.63
C MET A 134 2.02 -7.25 -14.60
N ILE A 135 1.27 -6.15 -14.53
CA ILE A 135 1.39 -5.03 -15.47
C ILE A 135 1.59 -3.74 -14.70
N CYS A 136 2.53 -2.91 -15.17
CA CYS A 136 2.75 -1.59 -14.59
C CYS A 136 1.56 -0.66 -14.90
N PRO A 137 0.97 0.04 -13.90
CA PRO A 137 -0.16 0.94 -14.12
C PRO A 137 0.18 2.18 -14.97
N VAL A 138 1.47 2.57 -15.01
CA VAL A 138 1.91 3.79 -15.70
C VAL A 138 2.29 3.49 -17.15
N CYS A 139 3.27 2.60 -17.36
CA CYS A 139 3.78 2.31 -18.70
C CYS A 139 3.08 1.14 -19.40
N ARG A 140 2.17 0.43 -18.73
CA ARG A 140 1.46 -0.75 -19.24
C ARG A 140 2.35 -1.90 -19.73
N ASN A 141 3.65 -1.85 -19.45
CA ASN A 141 4.55 -2.96 -19.73
C ASN A 141 4.36 -4.07 -18.70
N ARG A 142 4.54 -5.31 -19.17
CA ARG A 142 4.53 -6.51 -18.33
C ARG A 142 5.80 -6.55 -17.50
N VAL A 143 5.64 -6.74 -16.20
CA VAL A 143 6.68 -6.70 -15.18
C VAL A 143 6.58 -8.00 -14.40
N MET A 144 7.28 -9.01 -14.92
CA MET A 144 7.12 -10.46 -14.67
C MET A 144 5.89 -11.08 -15.35
#